data_AF-A0A1R1Y6S5-F1
#
_entry.id   AF-A0A1R1Y6S5-F1
#
_cell.length_a   1.000
_cell.length_b   1.000
_cell.length_c   1.000
_cell.angle_alpha   90.00
_cell.angle_beta   90.00
_cell.angle_gamma   90.00
#
_symmetry.space_group_name_H-M   'P 1'
#
loop_
_entity.id
_entity.type
_entity.pdbx_description
1 polymer ?
#
loop_
_entity_poly.entity_id
_entity_poly.type
_entity_poly.pdbx_seq_one_letter_code
_entity_poly.pdbx_strand_id
1 'polypeptide(L)'
;MQLARIYPYAAIKFMSFEQIRKFLIPTPDKNTNFRHFLSGAGAGVLSVFMTYPFDMIRTRMAFETPKSGTSKAHIKDFIKSIYNESASSIKILNFYRGFFLSVVGMVPYGGVSFLAHNYFGTVARTKFAQYTINNQPPPQPKTQNSLHRKPKKKLVLRAWAELTIGGLSGICAQTFSYPFELVRRQLQVSGTYSPNSSVKVSTIVKNIYSSLGVKGFFLGLSIGYIKVLPMFAISFYTYEKLKELFDLD
;
A
#
# COMPACT_ATOMS: atom_id res chain seq x y z
N MET A 1 -3.06 -10.53 -14.67
CA MET A 1 -2.03 -9.48 -14.42
C MET A 1 -1.93 -9.03 -12.96
N GLN A 2 -3.04 -8.85 -12.22
CA GLN A 2 -2.96 -8.40 -10.81
C GLN A 2 -2.23 -9.39 -9.89
N LEU A 3 -2.50 -10.69 -10.04
CA LEU A 3 -1.81 -11.76 -9.29
C LEU A 3 -0.32 -11.83 -9.61
N ALA A 4 0.05 -11.66 -10.88
CA ALA A 4 1.44 -11.61 -11.34
C ALA A 4 2.26 -10.45 -10.74
N ARG A 5 1.60 -9.46 -10.11
CA ARG A 5 2.26 -8.42 -9.31
C ARG A 5 2.31 -8.78 -7.83
N ILE A 6 1.19 -9.24 -7.27
CA ILE A 6 1.05 -9.46 -5.83
C ILE A 6 2.07 -10.50 -5.35
N TYR A 7 2.27 -11.57 -6.11
CA TYR A 7 3.17 -12.65 -5.72
C TYR A 7 4.66 -12.22 -5.71
N PRO A 8 5.22 -11.64 -6.80
CA PRO A 8 6.60 -11.13 -6.76
C PRO A 8 6.81 -10.02 -5.73
N TYR A 9 5.83 -9.14 -5.54
CA TYR A 9 5.90 -8.09 -4.53
C TYR A 9 6.07 -8.66 -3.12
N ALA A 10 5.24 -9.65 -2.76
CA ALA A 10 5.32 -10.29 -1.44
C ALA A 10 6.64 -11.06 -1.27
N ALA A 11 7.04 -11.83 -2.28
CA ALA A 11 8.29 -12.60 -2.25
C ALA A 11 9.52 -11.70 -2.08
N ILE A 12 9.65 -10.66 -2.90
CA ILE A 12 10.78 -9.72 -2.84
C ILE A 12 10.78 -8.96 -1.52
N LYS A 13 9.61 -8.50 -1.04
CA LYS A 13 9.52 -7.80 0.23
C LYS A 13 9.98 -8.67 1.40
N PHE A 14 9.55 -9.93 1.44
CA PHE A 14 9.95 -10.85 2.50
C PHE A 14 11.45 -11.18 2.45
N MET A 15 11.96 -11.49 1.25
CA MET A 15 13.40 -11.75 1.06
C MET A 15 14.25 -10.53 1.43
N SER A 16 13.87 -9.34 0.95
CA SER A 16 14.56 -8.08 1.24
C SER A 16 14.52 -7.76 2.73
N PHE A 17 13.37 -7.99 3.38
CA PHE A 17 13.23 -7.78 4.81
C PHE A 17 14.20 -8.66 5.59
N GLU A 18 14.29 -9.95 5.27
CA GLU A 18 15.21 -10.87 5.94
C GLU A 18 16.69 -10.50 5.70
N GLN A 19 17.05 -10.10 4.48
CA GLN A 19 18.43 -9.66 4.18
C GLN A 19 18.81 -8.36 4.90
N ILE A 20 17.96 -7.35 4.81
CA ILE A 20 18.16 -6.04 5.43
C ILE A 20 18.16 -6.19 6.96
N ARG A 21 17.27 -7.01 7.52
CA ARG A 21 17.21 -7.30 8.95
C ARG A 21 18.46 -7.99 9.44
N LYS A 22 18.96 -9.01 8.74
CA LYS A 22 20.21 -9.72 9.09
C LYS A 22 21.41 -8.78 9.08
N PHE A 23 21.42 -7.81 8.15
CA PHE A 23 22.46 -6.80 8.08
C PHE A 23 22.38 -5.75 9.21
N LEU A 24 21.17 -5.24 9.52
CA LEU A 24 20.96 -4.17 10.51
C LEU A 24 20.85 -4.67 11.97
N ILE A 25 20.43 -5.92 12.18
CA ILE A 25 20.24 -6.56 13.49
C ILE A 25 20.96 -7.93 13.51
N PRO A 26 22.30 -7.94 13.47
CA PRO A 26 23.08 -9.17 13.55
C PRO A 26 23.13 -9.77 14.97
N THR A 27 22.80 -8.98 16.01
CA THR A 27 22.93 -9.38 17.42
C THR A 27 21.66 -9.01 18.21
N PRO A 28 21.16 -9.87 19.13
CA PRO A 28 19.94 -9.60 19.91
C PRO A 28 19.98 -8.32 20.76
N ASP A 29 21.15 -7.83 21.14
CA ASP A 29 21.30 -6.57 21.91
C ASP A 29 21.03 -5.30 21.10
N LYS A 30 21.07 -5.38 19.75
CA LYS A 30 20.77 -4.25 18.85
C LYS A 30 19.29 -4.21 18.44
N ASN A 31 18.41 -4.88 19.18
CA ASN A 31 16.99 -5.01 18.90
C ASN A 31 16.22 -3.73 19.31
N THR A 32 16.37 -2.66 18.52
CA THR A 32 15.66 -1.39 18.71
C THR A 32 14.46 -1.28 17.78
N ASN A 33 13.33 -0.75 18.28
CA ASN A 33 12.13 -0.47 17.46
C ASN A 33 12.44 0.34 16.20
N PHE A 34 13.39 1.28 16.27
CA PHE A 34 13.81 2.10 15.14
C PHE A 34 14.49 1.28 14.02
N ARG A 35 15.32 0.29 14.37
CA ARG A 35 16.01 -0.57 13.38
C ARG A 35 15.05 -1.50 12.66
N HIS A 36 14.04 -2.03 13.37
CA HIS A 36 12.96 -2.80 12.73
C HIS A 36 12.13 -1.94 11.79
N PHE A 37 11.80 -0.72 12.20
CA PHE A 37 11.11 0.24 11.34
C PHE A 37 11.93 0.53 10.08
N LEU A 38 13.24 0.81 10.22
CA LEU A 38 14.11 1.10 9.08
C LEU A 38 14.27 -0.11 8.15
N SER A 39 14.38 -1.32 8.71
CA SER A 39 14.42 -2.57 7.94
C SER A 39 13.12 -2.81 7.17
N GLY A 40 11.97 -2.59 7.80
CA GLY A 40 10.65 -2.71 7.17
C GLY A 40 10.43 -1.67 6.07
N ALA A 41 10.78 -0.41 6.34
CA ALA A 41 10.68 0.69 5.39
C ALA A 41 11.62 0.47 4.18
N GLY A 42 12.88 0.11 4.42
CA GLY A 42 13.86 -0.18 3.38
C GLY A 42 13.44 -1.36 2.49
N ALA A 43 12.99 -2.46 3.10
CA ALA A 43 12.48 -3.61 2.35
C ALA A 43 11.23 -3.26 1.52
N GLY A 44 10.35 -2.41 2.05
CA GLY A 44 9.18 -1.91 1.33
C GLY A 44 9.54 -1.06 0.12
N VAL A 45 10.49 -0.12 0.26
CA VAL A 45 10.95 0.72 -0.85
C VAL A 45 11.67 -0.12 -1.90
N LEU A 46 12.51 -1.07 -1.49
CA LEU A 46 13.24 -1.96 -2.41
C LEU A 46 12.28 -2.88 -3.19
N SER A 47 11.26 -3.43 -2.54
CA SER A 47 10.26 -4.25 -3.23
C SER A 47 9.45 -3.45 -4.23
N VAL A 48 9.10 -2.20 -3.90
CA VAL A 48 8.41 -1.29 -4.81
C VAL A 48 9.31 -0.95 -5.99
N PHE A 49 10.59 -0.66 -5.74
CA PHE A 49 11.56 -0.37 -6.80
C PHE A 49 11.65 -1.52 -7.81
N MET A 50 11.81 -2.76 -7.34
CA MET A 50 11.88 -3.94 -8.21
C MET A 50 10.58 -4.21 -8.98
N THR A 51 9.42 -3.92 -8.38
CA THR A 51 8.11 -4.19 -9.00
C THR A 51 7.58 -3.02 -9.83
N TYR A 52 8.23 -1.86 -9.77
CA TYR A 52 7.74 -0.63 -10.39
C TYR A 52 7.56 -0.72 -11.92
N PRO A 53 8.45 -1.36 -12.70
CA PRO A 53 8.25 -1.50 -14.15
C PRO A 53 6.94 -2.22 -14.51
N PHE A 54 6.53 -3.21 -13.72
CA PHE A 54 5.27 -3.92 -13.92
C PHE A 54 4.05 -3.06 -13.58
N ASP A 55 4.16 -2.23 -12.54
CA ASP A 55 3.14 -1.23 -12.19
C ASP A 55 2.95 -0.24 -13.35
N MET A 56 4.04 0.24 -13.95
CA MET A 56 3.97 1.17 -15.09
C MET A 56 3.24 0.56 -16.28
N ILE A 57 3.65 -0.64 -16.71
CA ILE A 57 3.03 -1.34 -17.85
C ILE A 57 1.54 -1.56 -17.59
N ARG A 58 1.18 -1.99 -16.37
CA ARG A 58 -0.22 -2.18 -15.99
C ARG A 58 -1.02 -0.88 -16.07
N THR A 59 -0.50 0.22 -15.53
CA THR A 59 -1.21 1.50 -15.58
C THR A 59 -1.45 1.91 -17.02
N ARG A 60 -0.47 1.77 -17.92
CA ARG A 60 -0.68 2.11 -19.33
C ARG A 60 -1.71 1.26 -20.02
N MET A 61 -1.67 -0.05 -19.85
CA MET A 61 -2.66 -0.94 -20.45
C MET A 61 -4.08 -0.70 -19.95
N ALA A 62 -4.23 -0.18 -18.73
CA ALA A 62 -5.55 0.17 -18.19
C ALA A 62 -6.12 1.47 -18.77
N PHE A 63 -5.27 2.34 -19.32
CA PHE A 63 -5.67 3.64 -19.88
C PHE A 63 -5.66 3.68 -21.42
N GLU A 64 -4.80 2.90 -22.06
CA GLU A 64 -4.75 2.75 -23.51
C GLU A 64 -5.82 1.75 -23.98
N THR A 65 -6.98 2.27 -24.38
CA THR A 65 -7.97 1.46 -25.09
C THR A 65 -7.43 1.12 -26.48
N PRO A 66 -7.42 -0.17 -26.91
CA PRO A 66 -7.02 -0.52 -28.27
C PRO A 66 -7.88 0.27 -29.27
N LYS A 67 -7.24 0.92 -30.25
CA LYS A 67 -7.96 1.58 -31.34
C LYS A 67 -8.82 0.53 -32.03
N SER A 68 -10.13 0.76 -32.03
CA SER A 68 -11.15 -0.08 -32.66
C SER A 68 -10.69 -0.48 -34.07
N GLY A 69 -10.27 -1.74 -34.24
CA GLY A 69 -9.82 -2.29 -35.54
C GLY A 69 -8.38 -2.79 -35.65
N THR A 70 -7.51 -2.59 -34.65
CA THR A 70 -6.15 -3.19 -34.66
C THR A 70 -6.03 -4.31 -33.63
N SER A 71 -5.35 -5.40 -34.02
CA SER A 71 -5.07 -6.61 -33.23
C SER A 71 -4.88 -6.34 -31.75
N LYS A 72 -5.40 -7.25 -30.90
CA LYS A 72 -5.23 -7.25 -29.44
C LYS A 72 -3.85 -6.73 -29.05
N ALA A 73 -3.78 -5.53 -28.49
CA ALA A 73 -2.50 -4.91 -28.12
C ALA A 73 -1.74 -5.84 -27.17
N HIS A 74 -0.53 -6.24 -27.54
CA HIS A 74 0.28 -7.14 -26.74
C HIS A 74 1.13 -6.34 -25.76
N ILE A 75 1.49 -6.95 -24.62
CA ILE A 75 2.40 -6.36 -23.62
C ILE A 75 3.69 -5.81 -24.23
N LYS A 76 4.19 -6.44 -25.30
CA LYS A 76 5.40 -6.02 -26.02
C LYS A 76 5.25 -4.62 -26.64
N ASP A 77 4.06 -4.28 -27.11
CA ASP A 77 3.78 -2.98 -27.74
C ASP A 77 3.86 -1.86 -26.70
N PHE A 78 3.31 -2.09 -25.50
CA PHE A 78 3.42 -1.16 -24.38
C PHE A 78 4.85 -1.01 -23.88
N ILE A 79 5.62 -2.10 -23.78
CA ILE A 79 7.04 -2.05 -23.40
C ILE A 79 7.84 -1.22 -24.40
N LYS A 80 7.64 -1.46 -25.70
CA LYS A 80 8.31 -0.74 -26.78
C LYS A 80 7.91 0.74 -26.79
N SER A 81 6.63 1.03 -26.54
CA SER A 81 6.10 2.39 -26.40
C SER A 81 6.79 3.14 -25.26
N ILE A 82 6.81 2.57 -24.04
CA ILE A 82 7.44 3.18 -22.85
C ILE A 82 8.96 3.39 -23.05
N TYR A 83 9.64 2.42 -23.65
CA TYR A 83 11.09 2.49 -23.86
C TYR A 83 11.48 3.58 -24.87
N ASN A 84 10.64 3.84 -25.87
CA ASN A 84 10.93 4.82 -26.93
C ASN A 84 10.43 6.24 -26.62
N GLU A 85 9.86 6.49 -25.44
CA GLU A 85 9.48 7.85 -25.07
C GLU A 85 10.67 8.77 -24.90
N SER A 86 10.55 9.99 -25.43
CA SER A 86 11.57 11.03 -25.34
C SER A 86 11.53 11.81 -24.02
N ALA A 87 10.78 11.33 -23.03
CA ALA A 87 10.54 12.04 -21.78
C ALA A 87 11.76 12.10 -20.85
N SER A 88 12.71 11.16 -20.97
CA SER A 88 13.93 11.11 -20.15
C SER A 88 15.15 10.82 -21.04
N SER A 89 16.31 11.42 -20.73
CA SER A 89 17.57 11.15 -21.43
C SER A 89 17.98 9.67 -21.35
N ILE A 90 17.60 8.97 -20.27
CA ILE A 90 17.82 7.54 -20.09
C ILE A 90 16.50 6.79 -20.24
N LYS A 91 16.39 5.96 -21.27
CA LYS A 91 15.16 5.23 -21.63
C LYS A 91 14.58 4.36 -20.52
N ILE A 92 15.43 3.73 -19.70
CA ILE A 92 14.95 2.89 -18.58
C ILE A 92 14.23 3.70 -17.50
N LEU A 93 14.56 4.98 -17.36
CA LEU A 93 13.98 5.85 -16.33
C LEU A 93 12.50 6.15 -16.63
N ASN A 94 12.05 6.02 -17.88
CA ASN A 94 10.65 6.13 -18.27
C ASN A 94 9.78 5.11 -17.53
N PHE A 95 10.30 3.91 -17.24
CA PHE A 95 9.59 2.91 -16.45
C PHE A 95 9.42 3.32 -14.98
N TYR A 96 10.31 4.16 -14.44
CA TYR A 96 10.33 4.61 -13.05
C TYR A 96 9.60 5.94 -12.80
N ARG A 97 8.93 6.47 -13.83
CA ARG A 97 8.23 7.74 -13.74
C ARG A 97 7.11 7.68 -12.70
N GLY A 98 7.18 8.51 -11.66
CA GLY A 98 6.25 8.50 -10.51
C GLY A 98 6.67 7.65 -9.31
N PHE A 99 7.83 6.99 -9.37
CA PHE A 99 8.37 6.24 -8.23
C PHE A 99 8.52 7.13 -7.00
N PHE A 100 9.07 8.33 -7.16
CA PHE A 100 9.21 9.30 -6.08
C PHE A 100 7.87 9.61 -5.40
N LEU A 101 6.81 9.88 -6.17
CA LEU A 101 5.47 10.13 -5.60
C LEU A 101 4.89 8.90 -4.90
N SER A 102 5.31 7.70 -5.32
CA SER A 102 4.91 6.45 -4.65
C SER A 102 5.50 6.37 -3.26
N VAL A 103 6.79 6.66 -3.12
CA VAL A 103 7.50 6.64 -1.84
C VAL A 103 6.97 7.74 -0.92
N VAL A 104 6.81 8.96 -1.44
CA VAL A 104 6.24 10.08 -0.68
C VAL A 104 4.82 9.76 -0.21
N GLY A 105 3.99 9.12 -1.05
CA GLY A 105 2.62 8.73 -0.68
C GLY A 105 2.54 7.61 0.37
N MET A 106 3.57 6.78 0.53
CA MET A 106 3.58 5.72 1.55
C MET A 106 3.69 6.26 2.98
N VAL A 107 4.37 7.40 3.16
CA VAL A 107 4.58 8.03 4.48
C VAL A 107 3.26 8.50 5.11
N PRO A 108 2.42 9.35 4.47
CA PRO A 108 1.15 9.76 5.02
C PRO A 108 0.20 8.57 5.17
N TYR A 109 0.25 7.60 4.25
CA TYR A 109 -0.59 6.40 4.34
C TYR A 109 -0.27 5.61 5.61
N GLY A 110 1.01 5.27 5.83
CA GLY A 110 1.45 4.53 7.00
C GLY A 110 1.19 5.30 8.30
N GLY A 111 1.49 6.60 8.33
CA GLY A 111 1.31 7.44 9.52
C GLY A 111 -0.15 7.57 9.93
N VAL A 112 -1.03 7.95 8.99
CA VAL A 112 -2.46 8.12 9.27
C VAL A 112 -3.13 6.78 9.57
N SER A 113 -2.78 5.71 8.84
CA SER A 113 -3.31 4.37 9.12
C SER A 113 -2.99 3.95 10.55
N PHE A 114 -1.74 4.12 11.00
CA PHE A 114 -1.35 3.77 12.36
C PHE A 114 -2.07 4.60 13.42
N LEU A 115 -2.18 5.92 13.24
CA LEU A 115 -2.89 6.80 14.17
C LEU A 115 -4.38 6.47 14.25
N ALA A 116 -5.04 6.33 13.10
CA ALA A 116 -6.45 5.99 13.02
C ALA A 116 -6.72 4.60 13.60
N HIS A 117 -5.86 3.62 13.31
CA HIS A 117 -5.96 2.27 13.86
C HIS A 117 -5.86 2.27 15.38
N ASN A 118 -4.90 3.01 15.95
CA ASN A 118 -4.77 3.15 17.41
C ASN A 118 -5.98 3.86 18.04
N TYR A 119 -6.49 4.90 17.38
CA TYR A 119 -7.68 5.62 17.84
C TYR A 119 -8.91 4.72 17.85
N PHE A 120 -9.26 4.12 16.71
CA PHE A 120 -10.41 3.21 16.60
C PHE A 120 -10.26 1.98 17.51
N GLY A 121 -9.05 1.42 17.63
CA GLY A 121 -8.76 0.34 18.56
C GLY A 121 -8.95 0.72 20.03
N THR A 122 -8.62 1.97 20.40
CA THR A 122 -8.85 2.48 21.76
C THR A 122 -10.33 2.70 22.03
N VAL A 123 -11.05 3.26 21.07
CA VAL A 123 -12.52 3.44 21.14
C VAL A 123 -13.22 2.08 21.27
N ALA A 124 -12.84 1.10 20.45
CA ALA A 124 -13.41 -0.24 20.50
C ALA A 124 -13.15 -0.95 21.83
N ARG A 125 -11.94 -0.82 22.39
CA ARG A 125 -11.58 -1.40 23.70
C ARG A 125 -12.24 -0.70 24.89
N THR A 126 -12.58 0.58 24.78
CA THR A 126 -13.12 1.37 25.90
C THR A 126 -14.65 1.41 25.87
N LYS A 127 -15.24 1.80 24.73
CA LYS A 127 -16.69 1.98 24.59
C LYS A 127 -17.43 0.70 24.20
N PHE A 128 -16.78 -0.20 23.46
CA PHE A 128 -17.37 -1.45 22.96
C PHE A 128 -16.67 -2.69 23.52
N ALA A 129 -16.10 -2.56 24.73
CA ALA A 129 -15.33 -3.59 25.41
C ALA A 129 -16.07 -4.94 25.45
N GLN A 130 -17.38 -4.90 25.73
CA GLN A 130 -18.21 -6.10 25.90
C GLN A 130 -18.41 -6.93 24.61
N TYR A 131 -18.30 -6.31 23.43
CA TYR A 131 -18.51 -7.01 22.14
C TYR A 131 -17.20 -7.31 21.40
N THR A 132 -16.17 -6.50 21.67
CA THR A 132 -14.93 -6.46 20.87
C THR A 132 -13.80 -7.29 21.46
N ILE A 133 -13.83 -7.56 22.77
CA ILE A 133 -12.76 -8.27 23.46
C ILE A 133 -12.97 -9.78 23.31
N ASN A 134 -11.92 -10.50 22.92
CA ASN A 134 -11.90 -11.95 23.03
C ASN A 134 -11.43 -12.31 24.45
N ASN A 135 -12.17 -13.19 25.16
CA ASN A 135 -11.84 -13.61 26.52
C ASN A 135 -10.70 -14.67 26.58
N GLN A 136 -10.10 -15.02 25.44
CA GLN A 136 -8.89 -15.85 25.45
C GLN A 136 -7.76 -15.13 26.19
N PRO A 137 -7.11 -15.78 27.18
CA PRO A 137 -5.97 -15.20 27.86
C PRO A 137 -4.87 -14.89 26.83
N PRO A 138 -4.20 -13.73 26.93
CA PRO A 138 -3.15 -13.35 25.98
C PRO A 138 -2.08 -14.45 25.93
N PRO A 139 -1.55 -14.81 24.75
CA PRO A 139 -0.45 -15.77 24.65
C PRO A 139 0.70 -15.26 25.51
N GLN A 140 1.09 -16.08 26.50
CA GLN A 140 2.15 -15.72 27.42
C GLN A 140 3.45 -15.52 26.63
N PRO A 141 4.13 -14.37 26.75
CA PRO A 141 5.46 -14.21 26.16
C PRO A 141 6.39 -15.23 26.83
N LYS A 142 6.84 -16.23 26.06
CA LYS A 142 7.89 -17.15 26.51
C LYS A 142 9.22 -16.37 26.58
N THR A 143 9.75 -16.24 27.81
CA THR A 143 11.20 -16.04 28.12
C THR A 143 11.72 -14.60 27.89
N GLN A 144 12.47 -13.90 28.75
CA GLN A 144 13.13 -14.13 30.05
C GLN A 144 13.38 -12.74 30.69
N ASN A 145 13.33 -12.69 32.02
CA ASN A 145 13.98 -11.73 32.94
C ASN A 145 14.62 -10.45 32.35
N SER A 146 13.98 -9.30 32.55
CA SER A 146 14.65 -8.00 32.69
C SER A 146 13.73 -7.01 33.42
N LEU A 147 14.30 -6.42 34.46
CA LEU A 147 13.70 -5.53 35.45
C LEU A 147 12.92 -4.34 34.83
N HIS A 148 11.69 -4.10 35.32
CA HIS A 148 10.94 -2.84 35.24
C HIS A 148 10.59 -2.24 33.85
N ARG A 149 9.63 -2.87 33.14
CA ARG A 149 8.57 -2.13 32.43
C ARG A 149 7.36 -3.04 32.22
N LYS A 150 6.30 -2.93 33.04
CA LYS A 150 5.06 -3.71 32.85
C LYS A 150 4.56 -3.48 31.41
N PRO A 151 4.56 -4.48 30.52
CA PRO A 151 3.98 -4.30 29.19
C PRO A 151 2.47 -4.13 29.39
N LYS A 152 1.91 -3.00 28.97
CA LYS A 152 0.45 -2.79 28.97
C LYS A 152 -0.18 -3.98 28.23
N LYS A 153 -0.96 -4.82 28.93
CA LYS A 153 -1.68 -5.96 28.35
C LYS A 153 -2.54 -5.42 27.19
N LYS A 154 -2.12 -5.65 25.94
CA LYS A 154 -2.95 -5.34 24.79
C LYS A 154 -4.09 -6.36 24.79
N LEU A 155 -5.31 -5.92 25.11
CA LEU A 155 -6.51 -6.73 24.96
C LEU A 155 -6.63 -7.14 23.49
N VAL A 156 -6.74 -8.44 23.23
CA VAL A 156 -6.87 -9.00 21.89
C VAL A 156 -8.30 -8.74 21.42
N LEU A 157 -8.43 -8.03 20.30
CA LEU A 157 -9.74 -7.82 19.69
C LEU A 157 -10.16 -9.07 18.93
N ARG A 158 -11.47 -9.32 18.85
CA ARG A 158 -12.03 -10.32 17.95
C ARG A 158 -11.60 -9.98 16.51
N ALA A 159 -11.33 -10.99 15.71
CA ALA A 159 -10.80 -10.78 14.36
C ALA A 159 -11.70 -9.90 13.48
N TRP A 160 -13.03 -10.03 13.60
CA TRP A 160 -13.97 -9.16 12.89
C TRP A 160 -13.83 -7.68 13.29
N ALA A 161 -13.56 -7.42 14.57
CA ALA A 161 -13.36 -6.07 15.07
C ALA A 161 -12.01 -5.52 14.61
N GLU A 162 -10.96 -6.35 14.63
CA GLU A 162 -9.65 -5.98 14.10
C GLU A 162 -9.72 -5.66 12.58
N LEU A 163 -10.48 -6.45 11.82
CA LEU A 163 -10.71 -6.24 10.39
C LEU A 163 -11.47 -4.93 10.12
N THR A 164 -12.52 -4.63 10.88
CA THR A 164 -13.29 -3.38 10.71
C THR A 164 -12.47 -2.15 11.11
N ILE A 165 -11.69 -2.23 12.19
CA ILE A 165 -10.78 -1.16 12.63
C ILE A 165 -9.65 -0.94 11.61
N GLY A 166 -9.01 -2.02 11.16
CA GLY A 166 -8.02 -1.97 10.08
C GLY A 166 -8.61 -1.34 8.83
N GLY A 167 -9.84 -1.72 8.51
CA GLY A 167 -10.60 -1.18 7.40
C GLY A 167 -10.87 0.32 7.46
N LEU A 168 -11.47 0.80 8.55
CA LEU A 168 -11.74 2.22 8.78
C LEU A 168 -10.46 3.04 8.82
N SER A 169 -9.41 2.52 9.45
CA SER A 169 -8.09 3.17 9.46
C SER A 169 -7.49 3.30 8.06
N GLY A 170 -7.69 2.28 7.21
CA GLY A 170 -7.26 2.27 5.82
C GLY A 170 -8.01 3.29 4.97
N ILE A 171 -9.32 3.46 5.19
CA ILE A 171 -10.14 4.51 4.55
C ILE A 171 -9.59 5.88 4.91
N CYS A 172 -9.37 6.15 6.21
CA CYS A 172 -8.78 7.43 6.65
C CYS A 172 -7.41 7.65 6.00
N ALA A 173 -6.51 6.66 6.05
CA ALA A 173 -5.18 6.75 5.45
C ALA A 173 -5.22 7.03 3.95
N GLN A 174 -6.14 6.38 3.23
CA GLN A 174 -6.35 6.59 1.81
C GLN A 174 -6.75 8.03 1.52
N THR A 175 -7.69 8.61 2.29
CA THR A 175 -8.13 10.01 2.09
C THR A 175 -6.98 10.99 2.14
N PHE A 176 -6.09 10.86 3.14
CA PHE A 176 -4.94 11.76 3.29
C PHE A 176 -3.85 11.53 2.23
N SER A 177 -3.71 10.29 1.75
CA SER A 177 -2.66 9.92 0.79
C SER A 177 -3.11 10.08 -0.67
N TYR A 178 -4.42 10.22 -0.89
CA TYR A 178 -5.03 10.22 -2.22
C TYR A 178 -4.46 11.29 -3.18
N PRO A 179 -4.18 12.53 -2.75
CA PRO A 179 -3.60 13.54 -3.65
C PRO A 179 -2.28 13.08 -4.28
N PHE A 180 -1.40 12.45 -3.50
CA PHE A 180 -0.12 11.93 -4.00
C PHE A 180 -0.32 10.78 -4.97
N GLU A 181 -1.27 9.88 -4.67
CA GLU A 181 -1.62 8.78 -5.56
C GLU A 181 -2.20 9.28 -6.88
N LEU A 182 -3.06 10.30 -6.85
CA LEU A 182 -3.68 10.85 -8.06
C LEU A 182 -2.62 11.47 -8.97
N VAL A 183 -1.74 12.30 -8.42
CA VAL A 183 -0.67 12.94 -9.20
C VAL A 183 0.31 11.88 -9.75
N ARG A 184 0.60 10.82 -8.97
CA ARG A 184 1.40 9.68 -9.46
C ARG A 184 0.73 9.03 -10.67
N ARG A 185 -0.56 8.69 -10.58
CA ARG A 185 -1.30 8.03 -11.66
C ARG A 185 -1.33 8.90 -12.92
N GLN A 186 -1.63 10.18 -12.79
CA GLN A 186 -1.62 11.13 -13.90
C GLN A 186 -0.23 11.20 -14.56
N LEU A 187 0.84 11.20 -13.76
CA LEU A 187 2.21 11.20 -14.27
C LEU A 187 2.57 9.91 -15.03
N GLN A 188 2.10 8.75 -14.57
CA GLN A 188 2.30 7.47 -15.24
C GLN A 188 1.59 7.40 -16.61
N VAL A 189 0.40 8.02 -16.71
CA VAL A 189 -0.42 8.04 -17.92
C VAL A 189 -0.01 9.16 -18.89
N SER A 190 0.61 10.24 -18.40
CA SER A 190 1.02 11.39 -19.23
C SER A 190 1.92 11.03 -20.42
N GLY A 191 2.68 9.94 -20.33
CA GLY A 191 3.51 9.45 -21.44
C GLY A 191 2.70 9.01 -22.67
N THR A 192 1.49 8.48 -22.46
CA THR A 192 0.58 8.09 -23.53
C THR A 192 0.04 9.29 -24.32
N TYR A 193 -0.31 10.39 -23.62
CA TYR A 193 -0.91 11.58 -24.26
C TYR A 193 0.12 12.56 -24.82
N SER A 194 1.35 12.54 -24.32
CA SER A 194 2.42 13.45 -24.76
C SER A 194 3.78 12.75 -24.76
N PRO A 195 4.02 11.83 -25.71
CA PRO A 195 5.23 11.00 -25.76
C PRO A 195 6.53 11.81 -25.96
N ASN A 196 6.40 13.02 -26.52
CA ASN A 196 7.52 13.92 -26.81
C ASN A 196 7.71 15.04 -25.77
N SER A 197 6.89 15.10 -24.70
CA SER A 197 7.04 16.13 -23.66
C SER A 197 7.26 15.53 -22.28
N SER A 198 8.30 16.00 -21.60
CA SER A 198 8.56 15.67 -20.20
C SER A 198 7.56 16.44 -19.31
N VAL A 199 6.35 15.88 -19.12
CA VAL A 199 5.37 16.47 -18.19
C VAL A 199 5.92 16.41 -16.76
N LYS A 200 6.12 17.59 -16.16
CA LYS A 200 6.58 17.77 -14.78
C LYS A 200 5.41 17.59 -13.79
N VAL A 201 5.73 17.17 -12.57
CA VAL A 201 4.77 17.03 -11.47
C VAL A 201 4.06 18.35 -11.17
N SER A 202 4.80 19.47 -11.17
CA SER A 202 4.24 20.81 -10.92
C SER A 202 3.19 21.21 -11.95
N THR A 203 3.40 20.86 -13.22
CA THR A 203 2.43 21.09 -14.30
C THR A 203 1.14 20.32 -14.05
N ILE A 204 1.24 19.06 -13.63
CA ILE A 204 0.06 18.24 -13.30
C ILE A 204 -0.71 18.85 -12.13
N VAL A 205 0.00 19.20 -11.04
CA VAL A 205 -0.62 19.82 -9.86
C VAL A 205 -1.30 21.14 -10.22
N LYS A 206 -0.64 22.00 -11.00
CA LYS A 206 -1.20 23.28 -11.46
C LYS A 206 -2.44 23.06 -12.32
N ASN A 207 -2.39 22.12 -13.27
CA ASN A 207 -3.51 21.82 -14.15
C ASN A 207 -4.72 21.31 -13.36
N ILE A 208 -4.53 20.38 -12.42
CA ILE A 208 -5.61 19.87 -11.56
C ILE A 208 -6.25 21.02 -10.77
N TYR A 209 -5.42 21.85 -10.15
CA TYR A 209 -5.90 22.96 -9.32
C TYR A 209 -6.62 24.03 -10.15
N SER A 210 -6.12 24.37 -11.34
CA SER A 210 -6.76 25.37 -12.21
C SER A 210 -8.07 24.87 -12.83
N SER A 211 -8.23 23.57 -13.09
CA SER A 211 -9.46 23.04 -13.69
C SER A 211 -10.58 22.78 -12.68
N LEU A 212 -10.25 22.25 -11.49
CA LEU A 212 -11.24 21.69 -10.54
C LEU A 212 -11.00 22.13 -9.09
N GLY A 213 -10.01 23.00 -8.86
CA GLY A 213 -9.59 23.43 -7.53
C GLY A 213 -9.08 22.29 -6.67
N VAL A 214 -9.22 22.44 -5.35
CA VAL A 214 -8.80 21.43 -4.36
C VAL A 214 -9.59 20.12 -4.50
N LYS A 215 -10.86 20.20 -4.92
CA LYS A 215 -11.73 19.02 -5.12
C LYS A 215 -11.21 18.11 -6.24
N GLY A 216 -10.49 18.67 -7.22
CA GLY A 216 -9.87 17.90 -8.30
C GLY A 216 -8.91 16.81 -7.80
N PHE A 217 -8.23 17.05 -6.67
CA PHE A 217 -7.29 16.08 -6.08
C PHE A 217 -7.98 14.85 -5.50
N PHE A 218 -9.30 14.87 -5.30
CA PHE A 218 -10.08 13.79 -4.69
C PHE A 218 -11.02 13.08 -5.69
N LEU A 219 -10.93 13.40 -6.98
CA LEU A 219 -11.72 12.74 -8.01
C LEU A 219 -11.39 11.25 -8.10
N GLY A 220 -12.42 10.41 -8.01
CA GLY A 220 -12.31 8.94 -8.03
C GLY A 220 -12.14 8.30 -6.65
N LEU A 221 -12.05 9.07 -5.56
CA LEU A 221 -11.92 8.53 -4.21
C LEU A 221 -13.16 7.71 -3.79
N SER A 222 -14.35 8.10 -4.23
CA SER A 222 -15.61 7.39 -3.97
C SER A 222 -15.60 5.95 -4.50
N ILE A 223 -15.05 5.72 -5.69
CA ILE A 223 -14.84 4.37 -6.25
C ILE A 223 -13.95 3.54 -5.31
N GLY A 224 -12.93 4.19 -4.73
CA GLY A 224 -12.07 3.59 -3.72
C GLY A 224 -12.87 3.09 -2.51
N TYR A 225 -13.79 3.90 -1.98
CA TYR A 225 -14.64 3.51 -0.85
C TYR A 225 -15.63 2.41 -1.18
N ILE A 226 -16.25 2.46 -2.37
CA ILE A 226 -17.19 1.41 -2.80
C ILE A 226 -16.49 0.05 -2.85
N LYS A 227 -15.24 0.00 -3.32
CA LYS A 227 -14.43 -1.23 -3.37
C LYS A 227 -14.15 -1.82 -1.99
N VAL A 228 -14.12 -1.00 -0.95
CA VAL A 228 -13.76 -1.44 0.40
C VAL A 228 -14.84 -2.36 1.01
N LEU A 229 -16.12 -2.11 0.71
CA LEU A 229 -17.24 -2.93 1.20
C LEU A 229 -17.16 -4.41 0.79
N PRO A 230 -17.07 -4.78 -0.50
CA PRO A 230 -16.95 -6.18 -0.90
C PRO A 230 -15.63 -6.78 -0.42
N MET A 231 -14.55 -5.98 -0.32
CA MET A 231 -13.29 -6.46 0.24
C MET A 231 -13.44 -6.92 1.70
N PHE A 232 -14.16 -6.17 2.54
CA PHE A 232 -14.43 -6.59 3.91
C PHE A 232 -15.39 -7.77 3.99
N ALA A 233 -16.46 -7.78 3.19
CA ALA A 233 -17.41 -8.89 3.16
C ALA A 233 -16.69 -10.22 2.86
N ILE A 234 -15.84 -10.25 1.83
CA ILE A 234 -15.08 -11.44 1.44
C ILE A 234 -14.05 -11.81 2.52
N SER A 235 -13.35 -10.82 3.09
CA SER A 235 -12.33 -11.06 4.12
C SER A 235 -12.95 -11.65 5.38
N PHE A 236 -14.10 -11.14 5.81
CA PHE A 236 -14.84 -11.63 6.97
C PHE A 236 -15.40 -13.04 6.70
N TYR A 237 -16.08 -13.24 5.56
CA TYR A 237 -16.62 -14.55 5.20
C TYR A 237 -15.53 -15.64 5.12
N THR A 238 -14.40 -15.30 4.49
CA THR A 238 -13.27 -16.23 4.38
C THR A 238 -12.66 -16.52 5.75
N TYR A 239 -12.56 -15.52 6.62
CA TYR A 239 -12.10 -15.71 7.98
C TYR A 239 -13.00 -16.68 8.76
N GLU A 240 -14.33 -16.50 8.71
CA GLU A 240 -15.28 -17.38 9.40
C GLU A 240 -15.21 -18.82 8.86
N LYS A 241 -15.18 -18.99 7.54
CA LYS A 241 -15.12 -20.32 6.93
C LYS A 241 -13.81 -21.05 7.22
N LEU A 242 -12.68 -20.32 7.27
CA LEU A 242 -11.42 -20.92 7.68
C LEU A 242 -11.41 -21.28 9.17
N LYS A 243 -12.03 -20.46 10.02
CA LYS A 243 -12.13 -20.76 11.46
C LYS A 243 -12.93 -22.04 11.71
N GLU A 244 -14.05 -22.18 11.01
CA GLU A 244 -14.90 -23.38 11.00
C GLU A 244 -14.13 -24.61 10.45
N LEU A 245 -13.42 -24.45 9.32
CA LEU A 245 -12.68 -25.55 8.70
C LEU A 245 -11.53 -26.09 9.58
N PHE A 246 -10.90 -25.23 10.37
CA PHE A 246 -9.76 -25.61 11.22
C PHE A 246 -10.16 -25.95 12.66
N ASP A 247 -11.47 -26.06 12.96
CA ASP A 247 -12.00 -26.30 14.32
C ASP A 247 -11.43 -25.33 15.38
N LEU A 248 -11.20 -24.07 14.98
CA LEU A 248 -10.59 -23.05 15.85
C LEU A 248 -11.64 -22.28 16.67
N ASP A 249 -12.82 -22.86 16.90
CA ASP A 249 -13.98 -22.14 17.43
C ASP A 249 -13.90 -21.72 18.90
#